data_AF-A0A7V5R5K8-F1
#
_entry.id   AF-A0A7V5R5K8-F1
#
_cell.length_a   1.000
_cell.length_b   1.000
_cell.length_c   1.000
_cell.angle_alpha   90.00
_cell.angle_beta   90.00
_cell.angle_gamma   90.00
#
_symmetry.space_group_name_H-M   'P 1'
#
loop_
_entity.id
_entity.type
_entity.pdbx_description
1 polymer ?
#
loop_
_entity_poly.entity_id
_entity_poly.type
_entity_poly.pdbx_seq_one_letter_code
_entity_poly.pdbx_strand_id
1 'polypeptide(L)' 'MESQIMASFKVTLKADLKRGSFYWVSTVEANDADEAVIAAEHLFMAEMENSTDWNFSDSNIEEV' A
#
# COMPACT_ATOMS: atom_id res chain seq x y z
N MET A 1 11.85 3.19 28.90
CA MET A 1 11.58 2.94 27.48
C MET A 1 10.39 3.79 27.12
N GLU A 2 10.63 4.94 26.50
CA GLU A 2 9.55 5.72 25.90
C GLU A 2 8.97 4.85 24.77
N SER A 3 7.70 4.49 24.90
CA SER A 3 6.94 3.96 23.78
C SER A 3 6.91 5.07 22.75
N GLN A 4 7.72 4.98 21.69
CA GLN A 4 7.50 5.83 20.51
C GLN A 4 6.04 5.62 20.09
N ILE A 5 5.24 6.68 20.17
CA ILE A 5 3.85 6.63 19.72
C ILE A 5 3.92 6.71 18.21
N MET A 6 3.91 5.55 17.56
CA MET A 6 3.70 5.49 16.12
C MET A 6 2.25 5.88 15.83
N ALA A 7 2.07 6.70 14.80
CA ALA A 7 0.76 7.06 14.31
C ALA A 7 0.39 6.13 13.15
N SER A 8 -0.91 5.86 13.03
CA SER A 8 -1.47 5.07 11.96
C SER A 8 -1.71 5.93 10.72
N PHE A 9 -1.11 5.56 9.60
CA PHE A 9 -1.22 6.26 8.32
C PHE A 9 -1.89 5.37 7.29
N LYS A 10 -2.94 5.92 6.64
CA LYS A 10 -3.47 5.33 5.41
C LYS A 10 -2.63 5.82 4.24
N VAL A 11 -1.88 4.92 3.61
CA VAL A 11 -0.99 5.22 2.49
C VAL A 11 -1.59 4.65 1.20
N THR A 12 -1.55 5.44 0.14
CA THR A 12 -1.94 4.99 -1.21
C THR A 12 -0.74 5.14 -2.13
N LEU A 13 -0.14 4.03 -2.54
CA LEU A 13 0.91 4.00 -3.54
C LEU A 13 0.27 3.89 -4.92
N LYS A 14 0.65 4.79 -5.83
CA LYS A 14 0.20 4.77 -7.24
C LYS A 14 1.41 4.50 -8.13
N ALA A 15 1.30 3.49 -8.99
CA ALA A 15 2.25 3.24 -10.06
C ALA A 15 1.56 3.39 -11.43
N ASP A 16 2.14 4.20 -12.30
CA ASP A 16 1.69 4.32 -13.69
C ASP A 16 2.38 3.26 -14.56
N LEU A 17 1.58 2.38 -15.17
CA LEU A 17 2.02 1.28 -16.03
C LEU A 17 1.73 1.61 -17.50
N LYS A 18 2.37 0.88 -18.42
CA LYS A 18 2.18 1.08 -19.87
C LYS A 18 0.73 0.98 -20.36
N ARG A 19 -0.13 0.25 -19.64
CA ARG A 19 -1.50 -0.07 -20.04
C ARG A 19 -2.54 0.21 -18.94
N GLY A 20 -2.17 0.94 -17.90
CA GLY A 20 -3.08 1.22 -16.78
C GLY A 20 -2.35 1.85 -15.60
N SER A 21 -3.05 1.98 -14.48
CA SER A 21 -2.45 2.42 -13.21
C SER A 21 -2.73 1.36 -12.16
N PHE A 22 -1.74 1.11 -11.31
CA PHE A 22 -1.87 0.27 -10.14
C PHE A 22 -1.99 1.15 -8.90
N TYR A 23 -2.94 0.83 -8.04
CA TYR A 23 -3.14 1.49 -6.76
C TYR A 23 -3.05 0.45 -5.65
N TRP A 24 -2.15 0.67 -4.71
CA TRP A 24 -2.03 -0.10 -3.49
C TRP A 24 -2.42 0.77 -2.31
N VAL A 25 -3.41 0.33 -1.54
CA VAL A 25 -3.90 1.06 -0.36
C VAL A 25 -3.63 0.20 0.86
N SER A 26 -2.83 0.72 1.79
CA SER A 26 -2.48 0.05 3.03
C SER A 26 -2.59 0.99 4.23
N THR A 27 -2.61 0.41 5.43
CA THR A 27 -2.46 1.15 6.67
C THR A 27 -1.18 0.70 7.34
N VAL A 28 -0.32 1.65 7.74
CA VAL A 28 0.98 1.38 8.34
C VAL A 28 1.18 2.27 9.58
N GLU A 29 1.97 1.78 10.51
CA GLU A 29 2.39 2.54 11.69
C GLU A 29 3.76 3.18 11.41
N ALA A 30 3.90 4.48 11.65
CA ALA A 30 5.14 5.22 11.44
C ALA A 30 5.24 6.44 12.37
N ASN A 31 6.43 7.03 12.50
CA ASN A 31 6.63 8.26 13.29
C ASN A 31 6.27 9.51 12.49
N ASP A 32 6.40 9.46 11.15
CA ASP A 32 6.07 10.54 10.25
C ASP A 32 5.61 10.04 8.87
N ALA A 33 5.23 10.97 7.99
CA ALA A 33 4.71 10.65 6.67
C ALA A 33 5.75 10.06 5.72
N ASP A 34 7.02 10.43 5.85
CA ASP A 34 8.09 9.92 4.98
C ASP A 34 8.39 8.46 5.34
N GLU A 35 8.46 8.14 6.63
CA GLU A 35 8.57 6.78 7.13
C GLU A 35 7.34 5.94 6.75
N ALA A 36 6.14 6.51 6.79
CA ALA A 36 4.91 5.81 6.37
C ALA A 36 4.96 5.37 4.90
N VAL A 37 5.51 6.19 4.01
CA VAL A 37 5.68 5.81 2.59
C VAL A 37 6.62 4.63 2.45
N ILE A 38 7.79 4.68 3.11
CA ILE A 38 8.79 3.61 3.07
C ILE A 38 8.21 2.31 3.66
N ALA A 39 7.49 2.40 4.78
CA ALA A 39 6.84 1.26 5.41
C ALA A 39 5.79 0.63 4.48
N ALA A 40 5.01 1.44 3.77
CA ALA A 40 4.02 0.95 2.81
C ALA A 40 4.68 0.25 1.60
N GLU A 41 5.81 0.75 1.11
CA GLU A 41 6.59 0.12 0.03
C GLU A 41 7.17 -1.23 0.46
N HIS A 42 7.77 -1.30 1.65
CA HIS A 42 8.28 -2.56 2.20
C HIS A 42 7.16 -3.59 2.40
N LEU A 43 6.01 -3.15 2.93
CA LEU A 43 4.83 -4.01 3.09
C LEU A 43 4.37 -4.55 1.73
N PHE A 44 4.27 -3.70 0.72
CA PHE A 44 3.89 -4.11 -0.63
C PHE A 44 4.84 -5.18 -1.19
N MET A 45 6.15 -5.01 -1.04
CA MET A 45 7.14 -5.99 -1.51
C MET A 45 7.00 -7.34 -0.78
N ALA A 46 6.77 -7.33 0.53
CA ALA A 46 6.55 -8.54 1.32
C ALA A 46 5.26 -9.28 0.92
N GLU A 47 4.19 -8.53 0.61
CA GLU A 47 2.94 -9.12 0.13
C GLU A 47 3.08 -9.70 -1.29
N MET A 48 3.91 -9.07 -2.15
CA MET A 48 4.22 -9.57 -3.49
C MET A 48 4.98 -10.91 -3.47
N GLU A 49 5.83 -11.13 -2.48
CA GLU A 49 6.50 -12.42 -2.28
C GLU A 49 5.51 -13.56 -2.01
N ASN A 50 4.33 -13.24 -1.46
CA ASN A 50 3.24 -14.17 -1.17
C ASN A 50 2.04 -14.01 -2.12
N SER A 51 2.27 -13.45 -3.32
CA SER A 51 1.22 -13.04 -4.27
C SER A 51 0.28 -14.15 -4.76
N THR A 52 0.57 -15.42 -4.48
CA THR A 52 -0.30 -16.56 -4.81
C THR A 52 -1.71 -16.46 -4.22
N ASP A 53 -1.88 -15.72 -3.12
CA ASP A 53 -3.17 -15.55 -2.44
C ASP A 53 -3.92 -14.27 -2.85
N TRP A 54 -3.38 -13.51 -3.80
CA TRP A 54 -4.00 -12.26 -4.24
C TRP A 54 -5.20 -12.55 -5.13
N ASN A 55 -6.37 -12.09 -4.69
CA ASN A 55 -7.60 -12.16 -5.47
C ASN A 55 -8.26 -10.79 -5.52
N PHE A 56 -8.77 -10.41 -6.69
CA PHE A 56 -9.55 -9.19 -6.83
C PHE A 56 -10.91 -9.40 -6.17
N SER A 57 -11.19 -8.62 -5.12
CA SER A 57 -12.44 -8.71 -4.35
C SER A 57 -13.57 -7.85 -4.91
N ASP A 58 -13.23 -6.82 -5.68
CA ASP A 58 -14.18 -5.87 -6.27
C ASP A 58 -13.68 -5.39 -7.63
N SER A 59 -14.61 -5.04 -8.53
CA SER A 59 -14.33 -4.50 -9.85
C SER A 59 -15.43 -3.55 -10.27
N ASN A 60 -15.08 -2.29 -10.53
CA ASN A 60 -15.95 -1.35 -11.23
C ASN A 60 -15.66 -1.38 -12.73
N ILE A 61 -16.69 -1.52 -13.56
CA ILE A 61 -16.59 -1.54 -15.02
C ILE A 61 -17.44 -0.41 -15.58
N GLU A 62 -16.79 0.50 -16.31
CA GLU A 62 -17.45 1.61 -17.01
C GLU A 62 -17.19 1.48 -18.52
N GLU A 63 -18.22 1.68 -19.33
CA GLU A 63 -18.09 1.76 -20.79
C GLU A 63 -17.52 3.13 -21.16
N VAL A 64 -16.46 3.15 -21.98
CA VAL A 64 -15.74 4.36 -22.42
C VAL A 64 -15.99 4.69 -23.88
#